data_AF-A0A0H2RVW7-F1
#
_entry.id   AF-A0A0H2RVW7-F1
#
_cell.length_a   1.000
_cell.length_b   1.000
_cell.length_c   1.000
_cell.angle_alpha   90.00
_cell.angle_beta   90.00
_cell.angle_gamma   90.00
#
_symmetry.space_group_name_H-M   'P 1'
#
loop_
_entity.id
_entity.type
_entity.pdbx_description
1 polymer ?
#
loop_
_entity_poly.entity_id
_entity_poly.type
_entity_poly.pdbx_seq_one_letter_code
_entity_poly.pdbx_strand_id
1 'polypeptide(L)'
;MDPSAEDFPASRLVHVARHVPAKQVFLRRHILNLPLEITLRIFGFLAPRRLITEDVPTALGPDLDWFSQWQRSIETLLNVSFVCHEWRRICLSAPLLWNTIWISDGGAALSAKTCIKYSEKAPLEITVQDGGMVRRWRRISRFSIYQHGVLEVNYDPPELCHHPLLRLQKFFPRGPLKVKSLCIRSTFPPEISSGWFENPAPALESLVISSLTKQSDPFELRPRTPLYRLPHSLFGGNTSALRKLSLDGVELPWTSGALKNLTSLRI
;
A
#
# COMPACT_ATOMS: atom_id res chain seq x y z
N MET A 1 0.48 -34.06 12.67
CA MET A 1 1.33 -33.61 11.55
C MET A 1 2.00 -32.32 12.00
N ASP A 2 3.16 -32.46 12.62
CA ASP A 2 4.01 -31.36 13.07
C ASP A 2 4.73 -30.71 11.88
N PRO A 3 4.74 -29.38 11.75
CA PRO A 3 5.61 -28.72 10.79
C PRO A 3 7.02 -28.62 11.38
N SER A 4 7.89 -29.40 10.75
CA SER A 4 9.35 -29.26 10.65
C SER A 4 9.92 -27.89 11.02
N ALA A 5 10.84 -27.91 11.98
CA ALA A 5 11.78 -26.83 12.26
C ALA A 5 12.68 -26.59 11.03
N GLU A 6 12.57 -25.39 10.44
CA GLU A 6 13.56 -24.92 9.46
C GLU A 6 14.81 -24.43 10.21
N ASP A 7 15.91 -25.17 10.03
CA ASP A 7 17.26 -24.80 10.45
C ASP A 7 17.72 -23.54 9.68
N PHE A 8 17.76 -22.41 10.38
CA PHE A 8 18.47 -21.22 9.89
C PHE A 8 19.98 -21.39 10.06
N PRO A 9 20.81 -21.13 9.03
CA PRO A 9 22.25 -21.21 9.18
C PRO A 9 22.74 -20.14 10.16
N ALA A 10 23.28 -20.60 11.29
CA ALA A 10 23.95 -19.78 12.28
C ALA A 10 25.16 -19.08 11.66
N SER A 11 24.93 -17.90 11.10
CA SER A 11 25.99 -17.02 10.61
C SER A 11 26.83 -16.58 11.81
N ARG A 12 28.09 -17.02 11.85
CA ARG A 12 29.09 -16.62 12.84
C ARG A 12 29.28 -15.09 12.80
N LEU A 13 28.54 -14.39 13.65
CA LEU A 13 28.79 -12.99 13.99
C LEU A 13 30.09 -12.93 14.81
N VAL A 14 31.18 -12.52 14.16
CA VAL A 14 32.40 -12.12 14.84
C VAL A 14 32.07 -10.87 15.67
N HIS A 15 31.94 -11.04 16.99
CA HIS A 15 31.75 -9.95 17.93
C HIS A 15 33.03 -9.10 18.00
N VAL A 16 33.14 -8.11 17.12
CA VAL A 16 34.09 -7.01 17.29
C VAL A 16 33.55 -6.12 18.41
N ALA A 17 34.08 -6.31 19.62
CA ALA A 17 33.81 -5.44 20.76
C ALA A 17 34.41 -4.06 20.49
N ARG A 18 33.67 -3.21 19.77
CA ARG A 18 34.04 -1.81 19.57
C ARG A 18 33.91 -1.10 20.91
N HIS A 19 35.01 -0.57 21.43
CA HIS A 19 35.01 0.35 22.57
C HIS A 19 34.08 1.54 22.26
N VAL A 20 32.93 1.58 22.91
CA VAL A 20 31.98 2.68 22.81
C VAL A 20 32.47 3.80 23.75
N PRO A 21 32.76 5.01 23.27
CA PRO A 21 33.24 6.10 24.11
C PRO A 21 32.21 6.46 25.19
N ALA A 22 32.67 6.74 26.42
CA ALA A 22 31.81 6.96 27.59
C ALA A 22 30.72 8.05 27.39
N LYS A 23 30.96 9.04 26.51
CA LYS A 23 29.96 10.06 26.15
C LYS A 23 28.70 9.48 25.47
N GLN A 24 28.80 8.36 24.76
CA GLN A 24 27.66 7.69 24.12
C GLN A 24 26.75 6.96 25.13
N VAL A 25 27.28 6.58 26.29
CA VAL A 25 26.49 5.86 27.33
C VAL A 25 25.47 6.79 28.00
N PHE A 26 25.83 8.06 28.21
CA PHE A 26 24.91 9.05 28.80
C PHE A 26 23.74 9.40 27.88
N LEU A 27 24.00 9.64 26.60
CA LEU A 27 22.95 10.00 25.63
C LEU A 27 21.86 8.92 25.47
N ARG A 28 22.20 7.63 25.63
CA ARG A 28 21.24 6.52 25.50
C ARG A 28 20.15 6.53 26.58
N ARG A 29 20.43 7.05 27.77
CA ARG A 29 19.43 7.10 28.86
C ARG A 29 18.37 8.17 28.63
N HIS A 30 18.72 9.28 27.97
CA HIS A 30 17.78 10.39 27.79
C HIS A 30 16.61 10.05 26.88
N ILE A 31 16.83 9.25 25.82
CA ILE A 31 15.75 8.89 24.89
C ILE A 31 14.78 7.88 25.52
N LEU A 32 15.27 6.98 26.38
CA LEU A 32 14.43 6.00 27.08
C LEU A 32 13.60 6.62 28.21
N ASN A 33 13.95 7.83 28.67
CA ASN A 33 13.22 8.57 29.70
C ASN A 33 12.15 9.51 29.11
N LEU A 34 11.96 9.53 27.79
CA LEU A 34 10.87 10.29 27.19
C LEU A 34 9.51 9.68 27.59
N PRO A 35 8.50 10.49 27.88
CA PRO A 35 7.13 10.00 28.06
C PRO A 35 6.68 9.16 26.86
N LEU A 36 5.84 8.15 27.12
CA LEU A 36 5.36 7.22 26.10
C LEU A 36 4.68 7.95 24.94
N GLU A 37 3.92 9.01 25.25
CA GLU A 37 3.17 9.82 24.29
C GLU A 37 4.10 10.53 23.31
N ILE A 38 5.23 11.05 23.81
CA ILE A 38 6.25 11.71 23.00
C ILE A 38 6.95 10.68 22.10
N THR A 39 7.28 9.51 22.66
CA THR A 39 7.90 8.42 21.90
C THR A 39 6.98 7.92 20.79
N LEU A 40 5.70 7.70 21.08
CA LEU A 40 4.71 7.30 20.09
C LEU A 40 4.50 8.38 19.02
N ARG A 41 4.55 9.66 19.39
CA ARG A 41 4.49 10.77 18.43
C ARG A 41 5.71 10.78 17.51
N ILE A 42 6.91 10.54 18.04
CA ILE A 42 8.14 10.40 17.24
C ILE A 42 8.00 9.23 16.27
N PHE A 43 7.57 8.06 16.74
CA PHE A 43 7.37 6.89 15.88
C PHE A 43 6.25 7.12 14.85
N GLY A 44 5.22 7.89 15.20
CA GLY A 44 4.18 8.32 14.27
C GLY A 44 4.68 9.13 13.08
N PHE A 45 5.79 9.88 13.23
CA PHE A 45 6.44 10.55 12.10
C PHE A 45 7.24 9.59 11.19
N LEU A 46 7.58 8.40 11.69
CA LEU A 46 8.23 7.34 10.93
C LEU A 46 7.20 6.49 10.17
N ALA A 47 5.98 6.42 10.69
CA ALA A 47 4.88 5.73 10.02
C ALA A 47 4.57 6.36 8.66
N PRO A 48 4.09 5.58 7.69
CA PRO A 48 3.68 6.13 6.41
C PRO A 48 2.60 7.20 6.61
N ARG A 49 2.69 8.28 5.83
CA ARG A 49 1.64 9.31 5.83
C ARG A 49 0.32 8.66 5.43
N ARG A 50 -0.76 9.08 6.11
CA ARG A 50 -2.12 8.63 5.80
C ARG A 50 -2.46 8.92 4.35
N LEU A 51 -3.12 7.97 3.72
CA LEU A 51 -3.30 7.93 2.27
C LEU A 51 -4.34 8.94 1.78
N ILE A 52 -5.23 9.40 2.67
CA ILE A 52 -6.41 10.17 2.31
C ILE A 52 -6.51 11.40 3.21
N THR A 53 -5.99 12.50 2.68
CA THR A 53 -6.49 13.83 3.02
C THR A 53 -6.54 14.62 1.71
N GLU A 54 -7.65 14.40 1.00
CA GLU A 54 -8.42 15.36 0.17
C GLU A 54 -7.77 15.99 -1.06
N ASP A 55 -6.45 16.08 -1.15
CA ASP A 55 -5.77 16.72 -2.27
C ASP A 55 -4.79 15.74 -2.93
N VAL A 56 -5.29 14.69 -3.58
CA VAL A 56 -4.45 13.98 -4.56
C VAL A 56 -4.23 14.99 -5.68
N PRO A 57 -3.02 15.58 -5.84
CA PRO A 57 -2.83 16.69 -6.75
C PRO A 57 -3.21 16.21 -8.15
N THR A 58 -4.27 16.80 -8.69
CA THR A 58 -4.70 16.64 -10.08
C THR A 58 -3.62 17.10 -11.07
N ALA A 59 -2.67 17.92 -10.60
CA ALA A 59 -1.63 18.52 -11.41
C ALA A 59 -0.33 17.68 -11.38
N LEU A 60 -0.21 16.82 -12.39
CA LEU A 60 1.02 16.65 -13.18
C LEU A 60 2.31 16.35 -12.39
N GLY A 61 2.34 15.19 -11.78
CA GLY A 61 3.58 14.49 -11.51
C GLY A 61 3.29 13.03 -11.20
N PRO A 62 3.87 12.05 -11.91
CA PRO A 62 3.98 10.70 -11.37
C PRO A 62 4.91 10.84 -10.18
N ASP A 63 4.33 11.12 -9.01
CA ASP A 63 5.05 11.19 -7.75
C ASP A 63 5.51 9.76 -7.43
N LEU A 64 6.54 9.30 -8.13
CA LEU A 64 7.17 7.99 -7.96
C LEU A 64 7.94 7.95 -6.63
N ASP A 65 8.07 9.10 -5.97
CA ASP A 65 8.77 9.27 -4.71
C ASP A 65 7.91 8.86 -3.52
N TRP A 66 6.58 9.07 -3.55
CA TRP A 66 5.74 8.65 -2.42
C TRP A 66 5.81 7.11 -2.18
N PHE A 67 5.99 6.28 -3.22
CA PHE A 67 6.18 4.82 -3.04
C PHE A 67 7.49 4.51 -2.32
N SER A 68 8.57 5.16 -2.76
CA SER A 68 9.89 4.97 -2.16
C SER A 68 9.90 5.46 -0.71
N GLN A 69 9.15 6.52 -0.43
CA GLN A 69 8.97 7.04 0.92
C GLN A 69 8.23 6.05 1.81
N TRP A 70 7.13 5.44 1.34
CA TRP A 70 6.36 4.46 2.11
C TRP A 70 7.21 3.23 2.49
N GLN A 71 7.92 2.65 1.52
CA GLN A 71 8.73 1.46 1.78
C GLN A 71 9.81 1.76 2.84
N ARG A 72 10.48 2.91 2.71
CA ARG A 72 11.45 3.39 3.69
C ARG A 72 10.81 3.60 5.07
N SER A 73 9.59 4.13 5.14
CA SER A 73 8.88 4.34 6.42
C SER A 73 8.66 3.04 7.20
N ILE A 74 8.18 1.97 6.55
CA ILE A 74 7.97 0.70 7.27
C ILE A 74 9.27 -0.01 7.58
N GLU A 75 10.25 -0.01 6.68
CA GLU A 75 11.58 -0.52 6.99
C GLU A 75 12.18 0.24 8.17
N THR A 76 11.97 1.56 8.25
CA THR A 76 12.40 2.39 9.37
C THR A 76 11.68 2.01 10.66
N LEU A 77 10.35 1.83 10.64
CA LEU A 77 9.59 1.36 11.82
C LEU A 77 10.04 -0.03 12.29
N LEU A 78 10.29 -0.94 11.35
CA LEU A 78 10.83 -2.25 11.65
C LEU A 78 12.21 -2.11 12.30
N ASN A 79 13.13 -1.34 11.71
CA ASN A 79 14.46 -1.10 12.25
C ASN A 79 14.40 -0.48 13.66
N VAL A 80 13.50 0.48 13.89
CA VAL A 80 13.24 1.08 15.22
C VAL A 80 12.79 0.02 16.22
N SER A 81 11.94 -0.92 15.81
CA SER A 81 11.51 -2.06 16.65
C SER A 81 12.62 -3.07 16.96
N PHE A 82 13.81 -2.95 16.34
CA PHE A 82 14.99 -3.77 16.60
C PHE A 82 16.07 -3.04 17.44
N VAL A 83 15.88 -1.76 17.80
CA VAL A 83 16.90 -0.97 18.52
C VAL A 83 17.11 -1.47 19.95
N CYS A 84 16.03 -1.62 20.73
CA CYS A 84 16.07 -2.17 22.08
C CYS A 84 14.72 -2.80 22.46
N HIS A 85 14.68 -3.53 23.58
CA HIS A 85 13.46 -4.21 24.03
C HIS A 85 12.30 -3.24 24.28
N GLU A 86 12.58 -2.07 24.86
CA GLU A 86 11.55 -1.09 25.18
C GLU A 86 10.93 -0.46 23.93
N TRP A 87 11.75 -0.10 22.93
CA TRP A 87 11.26 0.41 21.65
C TRP A 87 10.45 -0.63 20.89
N ARG A 88 10.90 -1.89 20.91
CA ARG A 88 10.11 -3.01 20.36
C ARG A 88 8.76 -3.09 21.03
N ARG A 89 8.71 -3.08 22.36
CA ARG A 89 7.47 -3.16 23.14
C ARG A 89 6.52 -2.04 22.75
N ILE A 90 7.00 -0.79 22.72
CA ILE A 90 6.22 0.39 22.35
C ILE A 90 5.70 0.32 20.91
N CYS A 91 6.57 0.02 19.93
CA CYS A 91 6.18 -0.09 18.53
C CYS A 91 5.11 -1.15 18.31
N LEU A 92 5.30 -2.35 18.89
CA LEU A 92 4.39 -3.47 18.69
C LEU A 92 3.07 -3.32 19.46
N SER A 93 3.06 -2.57 20.57
CA SER A 93 1.84 -2.28 21.34
C SER A 93 1.00 -1.12 20.80
N ALA A 94 1.41 -0.51 19.67
CA ALA A 94 0.74 0.66 19.10
C ALA A 94 0.15 0.33 17.71
N PRO A 95 -1.08 -0.24 17.65
CA PRO A 95 -1.69 -0.69 16.40
C PRO A 95 -1.81 0.39 15.31
N LEU A 96 -1.93 1.66 15.71
CA LEU A 96 -2.00 2.80 14.79
C LEU A 96 -0.72 3.02 13.98
N LEU A 97 0.43 2.51 14.42
CA LEU A 97 1.67 2.55 13.63
C LEU A 97 1.66 1.55 12.46
N TRP A 98 0.76 0.55 12.50
CA TRP A 98 0.72 -0.60 11.60
C TRP A 98 -0.55 -0.65 10.75
N ASN A 99 -1.43 0.36 10.86
CA ASN A 99 -2.73 0.34 10.20
C ASN A 99 -2.69 0.71 8.71
N THR A 100 -1.54 1.16 8.20
CA THR A 100 -1.36 1.54 6.79
C THR A 100 -0.60 0.45 6.05
N ILE A 101 -1.25 -0.17 5.07
CA ILE A 101 -0.75 -1.33 4.33
C ILE A 101 -0.59 -0.97 2.86
N TRP A 102 0.56 -1.32 2.30
CA TRP A 102 0.82 -1.21 0.87
C TRP A 102 1.06 -2.58 0.27
N ILE A 103 0.43 -2.82 -0.87
CA ILE A 103 0.55 -4.06 -1.61
C ILE A 103 1.10 -3.70 -2.99
N SER A 104 2.35 -4.09 -3.25
CA SER A 104 3.02 -3.93 -4.54
C SER A 104 3.79 -5.17 -4.93
N ASP A 105 4.22 -5.22 -6.19
CA ASP A 105 4.93 -6.34 -6.80
C ASP A 105 6.37 -6.53 -6.29
N GLY A 106 6.92 -5.53 -5.61
CA GLY A 106 8.35 -5.45 -5.26
C GLY A 106 8.77 -6.11 -3.95
N GLY A 107 7.99 -7.05 -3.40
CA GLY A 107 8.37 -7.73 -2.14
C GLY A 107 7.66 -7.22 -0.89
N ALA A 108 6.59 -6.42 -1.03
CA ALA A 108 5.83 -5.89 0.12
C ALA A 108 5.03 -6.96 0.89
N ALA A 109 5.05 -8.23 0.48
CA ALA A 109 4.21 -9.27 1.08
C ALA A 109 4.53 -9.55 2.55
N LEU A 110 5.82 -9.56 2.92
CA LEU A 110 6.26 -9.75 4.31
C LEU A 110 5.83 -8.57 5.19
N SER A 111 6.07 -7.34 4.71
CA SER A 111 5.67 -6.11 5.41
C SER A 111 4.15 -6.02 5.61
N ALA A 112 3.36 -6.38 4.59
CA ALA A 112 1.91 -6.38 4.67
C ALA A 112 1.38 -7.36 5.74
N LYS A 113 1.90 -8.60 5.79
CA LYS A 113 1.52 -9.57 6.84
C LYS A 113 1.85 -9.05 8.23
N THR A 114 3.01 -8.42 8.40
CA THR A 114 3.43 -7.83 9.66
C THR A 114 2.51 -6.68 10.08
N CYS A 115 2.17 -5.77 9.16
CA CYS A 115 1.24 -4.68 9.42
C CYS A 115 -0.15 -5.22 9.80
N ILE A 116 -0.68 -6.20 9.06
CA ILE A 116 -1.97 -6.85 9.37
C ILE A 116 -1.95 -7.45 10.77
N LYS A 117 -0.88 -8.18 11.12
CA LYS A 117 -0.73 -8.81 12.44
C LYS A 117 -0.79 -7.78 13.58
N TYR A 118 -0.03 -6.69 13.48
CA TYR A 118 0.10 -5.72 14.56
C TYR A 118 -0.95 -4.61 14.55
N SER A 119 -1.70 -4.45 13.46
CA SER A 119 -2.85 -3.54 13.40
C SER A 119 -4.05 -4.00 14.26
N GLU A 120 -4.12 -5.29 14.61
CA GLU A 120 -5.16 -5.89 15.46
C GLU A 120 -6.61 -5.49 15.08
N LYS A 121 -7.20 -4.55 15.83
CA LYS A 121 -8.56 -4.02 15.67
C LYS A 121 -8.59 -2.62 15.04
N ALA A 122 -7.43 -2.02 14.78
CA ALA A 122 -7.35 -0.70 14.20
C ALA A 122 -7.94 -0.70 12.77
N PRO A 123 -8.61 0.40 12.37
CA PRO A 123 -9.11 0.57 11.02
C PRO A 123 -7.95 0.64 10.03
N LEU A 124 -8.03 -0.16 8.96
CA LEU A 124 -6.96 -0.30 7.98
C LEU A 124 -7.07 0.72 6.84
N GLU A 125 -5.94 1.27 6.45
CA GLU A 125 -5.76 2.05 5.23
C GLU A 125 -4.91 1.23 4.26
N ILE A 126 -5.49 0.80 3.14
CA ILE A 126 -4.84 -0.10 2.20
C ILE A 126 -4.65 0.61 0.88
N THR A 127 -3.44 0.56 0.34
CA THR A 127 -3.22 0.84 -1.07
C THR A 127 -2.64 -0.36 -1.81
N VAL A 128 -3.18 -0.62 -2.98
CA VAL A 128 -2.69 -1.61 -3.93
C VAL A 128 -2.17 -0.87 -5.14
N GLN A 129 -0.93 -1.14 -5.54
CA GLN A 129 -0.38 -0.57 -6.76
C GLN A 129 0.48 -1.58 -7.52
N ASP A 130 0.31 -1.56 -8.84
CA ASP A 130 1.18 -2.26 -9.77
C ASP A 130 2.56 -1.55 -9.86
N GLY A 131 3.61 -2.25 -9.44
CA GLY A 131 4.98 -1.75 -9.44
C GLY A 131 5.65 -1.83 -10.82
N GLY A 132 5.10 -2.59 -11.75
CA GLY A 132 5.57 -2.71 -13.13
C GLY A 132 5.53 -1.38 -13.87
N MET A 133 4.50 -0.56 -13.61
CA MET A 133 4.38 0.80 -14.15
C MET A 133 5.53 1.69 -13.67
N VAL A 134 5.81 1.76 -12.37
CA VAL A 134 6.88 2.59 -11.80
C VAL A 134 8.24 2.27 -12.45
N ARG A 135 8.53 0.98 -12.67
CA ARG A 135 9.76 0.54 -13.34
C ARG A 135 9.80 0.96 -14.81
N ARG A 136 8.68 0.85 -15.53
CA ARG A 136 8.57 1.27 -16.93
C ARG A 136 8.76 2.79 -17.06
N TRP A 137 8.09 3.58 -16.23
CA TRP A 137 8.23 5.04 -16.20
C TRP A 137 9.67 5.49 -15.91
N ARG A 138 10.33 4.91 -14.89
CA ARG A 138 11.75 5.23 -14.60
C ARG A 138 12.69 4.99 -15.78
N ARG A 139 12.39 4.01 -16.63
CA ARG A 139 13.17 3.78 -17.87
C ARG A 139 12.85 4.86 -18.90
N ILE A 140 11.57 5.07 -19.22
CA ILE A 140 11.15 6.07 -20.22
C ILE A 140 11.69 7.47 -19.87
N SER A 141 11.60 7.91 -18.61
CA SER A 141 12.11 9.22 -18.19
C SER A 141 13.63 9.36 -18.33
N ARG A 142 14.41 8.30 -18.12
CA ARG A 142 15.87 8.32 -18.30
C ARG A 142 16.29 8.28 -19.78
N PHE A 143 15.48 7.68 -20.65
CA PHE A 143 15.76 7.58 -22.07
C PHE A 143 15.17 8.72 -22.91
N SER A 144 14.21 9.50 -22.38
CA SER A 144 13.59 10.63 -23.11
C SER A 144 14.54 11.80 -23.42
N ILE A 145 15.77 11.81 -22.87
CA ILE A 145 16.78 12.83 -23.17
C ILE A 145 17.60 12.48 -24.43
N TYR A 146 17.56 11.23 -24.92
CA TYR A 146 18.28 10.82 -26.12
C TYR A 146 17.35 10.04 -27.06
N GLN A 147 16.75 10.76 -28.00
CA GLN A 147 15.89 10.17 -29.02
C GLN A 147 16.66 9.19 -29.93
N HIS A 148 15.87 8.23 -30.44
CA HIS A 148 16.09 7.34 -31.58
C HIS A 148 16.82 6.02 -31.34
N GLY A 149 16.03 5.01 -30.95
CA GLY A 149 16.42 3.60 -30.93
C GLY A 149 15.69 2.82 -29.84
N VAL A 150 14.35 2.80 -29.86
CA VAL A 150 13.58 2.02 -28.89
C VAL A 150 13.71 0.54 -29.23
N LEU A 151 14.72 -0.12 -28.65
CA LEU A 151 14.74 -1.58 -28.59
C LEU A 151 13.64 -2.00 -27.61
N GLU A 152 12.57 -2.58 -28.14
CA GLU A 152 11.56 -3.28 -27.35
C GLU A 152 12.23 -4.45 -26.64
N VAL A 153 12.75 -4.21 -25.44
CA VAL A 153 13.20 -5.31 -24.60
C VAL A 153 11.94 -6.04 -24.14
N ASN A 154 11.70 -7.19 -24.74
CA ASN A 154 10.60 -8.08 -24.43
C ASN A 154 10.83 -8.66 -23.02
N TYR A 155 10.35 -7.94 -22.00
CA TYR A 155 10.32 -8.45 -20.64
C TYR A 155 9.02 -9.22 -20.48
N ASP A 156 9.14 -10.53 -20.28
CA ASP A 156 8.03 -11.33 -19.78
C ASP A 156 7.49 -10.66 -18.51
N PRO A 157 6.23 -10.20 -18.51
CA PRO A 157 5.66 -9.56 -17.35
C PRO A 157 5.65 -10.57 -16.20
N PRO A 158 6.10 -10.21 -14.99
CA PRO A 158 6.02 -11.11 -13.85
C PRO A 158 4.57 -11.56 -13.65
N GLU A 159 4.33 -12.87 -13.81
CA GLU A 159 3.03 -13.54 -13.94
C GLU A 159 2.03 -13.25 -12.79
N LEU A 160 2.50 -12.69 -11.68
CA LEU A 160 1.76 -12.55 -10.43
C LEU A 160 1.13 -11.15 -10.20
N CYS A 161 1.21 -10.24 -11.18
CA CYS A 161 0.80 -8.84 -11.00
C CYS A 161 -0.51 -8.44 -11.70
N HIS A 162 -1.12 -9.33 -12.47
CA HIS A 162 -2.26 -8.97 -13.31
C HIS A 162 -3.57 -8.75 -12.55
N HIS A 163 -3.64 -9.02 -11.24
CA HIS A 163 -4.90 -8.90 -10.51
C HIS A 163 -4.77 -8.32 -9.09
N PRO A 164 -5.00 -7.01 -8.90
CA PRO A 164 -4.91 -6.39 -7.57
C PRO A 164 -5.86 -7.04 -6.55
N LEU A 165 -7.04 -7.48 -7.01
CA LEU A 165 -8.06 -8.06 -6.12
C LEU A 165 -7.72 -9.47 -5.66
N LEU A 166 -6.96 -10.27 -6.44
CA LEU A 166 -6.54 -11.61 -5.99
C LEU A 166 -5.52 -11.49 -4.85
N ARG A 167 -4.65 -10.47 -4.91
CA ARG A 167 -3.75 -10.17 -3.78
C ARG A 167 -4.50 -9.71 -2.56
N LEU A 168 -5.47 -8.81 -2.73
CA LEU A 168 -6.34 -8.41 -1.62
C LEU A 168 -7.04 -9.61 -1.02
N GLN A 169 -7.59 -10.52 -1.84
CA GLN A 169 -8.23 -11.74 -1.37
C GLN A 169 -7.27 -12.65 -0.59
N LYS A 170 -5.99 -12.73 -0.98
CA LYS A 170 -4.97 -13.49 -0.24
C LYS A 170 -4.72 -12.92 1.16
N PHE A 171 -4.70 -11.60 1.31
CA PHE A 171 -4.50 -10.94 2.62
C PHE A 171 -5.79 -10.83 3.44
N PHE A 172 -6.92 -10.71 2.75
CA PHE A 172 -8.25 -10.46 3.32
C PHE A 172 -9.27 -11.43 2.71
N PRO A 173 -9.18 -12.73 3.04
CA PRO A 173 -10.05 -13.76 2.45
C PRO A 173 -11.52 -13.60 2.81
N ARG A 174 -11.81 -12.87 3.90
CA ARG A 174 -13.19 -12.53 4.34
C ARG A 174 -13.64 -11.14 3.86
N GLY A 175 -12.92 -10.55 2.91
CA GLY A 175 -13.21 -9.22 2.40
C GLY A 175 -12.78 -8.07 3.33
N PRO A 176 -13.21 -6.83 3.01
CA PRO A 176 -12.71 -5.60 3.61
C PRO A 176 -13.37 -5.19 4.94
N LEU A 177 -13.66 -6.12 5.85
CA LEU A 177 -14.46 -5.86 7.06
C LEU A 177 -13.92 -4.74 7.97
N LYS A 178 -12.59 -4.57 8.02
CA LYS A 178 -11.91 -3.54 8.83
C LYS A 178 -11.26 -2.44 8.00
N VAL A 179 -11.44 -2.48 6.67
CA VAL A 179 -10.79 -1.54 5.77
C VAL A 179 -11.58 -0.24 5.80
N LYS A 180 -10.97 0.78 6.38
CA LYS A 180 -11.51 2.14 6.41
C LYS A 180 -11.29 2.86 5.10
N SER A 181 -10.13 2.61 4.50
CA SER A 181 -9.68 3.33 3.33
C SER A 181 -9.06 2.36 2.35
N LEU A 182 -9.53 2.36 1.11
CA LEU A 182 -9.01 1.50 0.05
C LEU A 182 -8.65 2.32 -1.18
N CYS A 183 -7.41 2.20 -1.62
CA CYS A 183 -6.92 2.78 -2.86
C CYS A 183 -6.38 1.66 -3.75
N ILE A 184 -6.86 1.53 -4.98
CA ILE A 184 -6.37 0.55 -5.95
C ILE A 184 -5.94 1.30 -7.20
N ARG A 185 -4.65 1.24 -7.51
CA ARG A 185 -4.02 1.85 -8.69
C ARG A 185 -3.31 0.78 -9.50
N SER A 186 -4.04 0.11 -10.38
CA SER A 186 -3.54 -1.07 -11.06
C SER A 186 -4.23 -1.27 -12.40
N THR A 187 -3.68 -2.13 -13.25
CA THR A 187 -4.39 -2.60 -14.44
C THR A 187 -5.47 -3.59 -14.02
N PHE A 188 -6.69 -3.40 -14.51
CA PHE A 188 -7.76 -4.38 -14.33
C PHE A 188 -7.95 -5.18 -15.62
N PRO A 189 -7.84 -6.52 -15.58
CA PRO A 189 -8.18 -7.34 -16.74
C PRO A 189 -9.71 -7.34 -16.94
N PRO A 190 -10.19 -7.33 -18.20
CA PRO A 190 -11.61 -7.21 -18.51
C PRO A 190 -12.45 -8.41 -18.08
N GLU A 191 -11.84 -9.59 -17.93
CA GLU A 191 -12.55 -10.87 -17.84
C GLU A 191 -12.76 -11.38 -16.41
N ILE A 192 -12.23 -10.70 -15.39
CA ILE A 192 -12.19 -11.26 -14.03
C ILE A 192 -13.09 -10.46 -13.07
N SER A 193 -14.24 -11.04 -12.77
CA SER A 193 -15.04 -10.69 -11.60
C SER A 193 -14.42 -11.35 -10.37
N SER A 194 -13.66 -10.61 -9.55
CA SER A 194 -13.34 -11.13 -8.23
C SER A 194 -14.57 -11.01 -7.33
N GLY A 195 -14.98 -12.11 -6.70
CA GLY A 195 -15.98 -12.08 -5.61
C GLY A 195 -15.52 -11.26 -4.39
N TRP A 196 -14.31 -10.67 -4.41
CA TRP A 196 -13.83 -9.81 -3.33
C TRP A 196 -14.75 -8.60 -3.10
N PHE A 197 -15.23 -7.97 -4.18
CA PHE A 197 -16.22 -6.88 -4.13
C PHE A 197 -17.63 -7.36 -3.77
N GLU A 198 -17.89 -8.65 -3.59
CA GLU A 198 -19.21 -9.12 -3.12
C GLU A 198 -19.27 -9.13 -1.59
N ASN A 199 -18.12 -9.08 -0.92
CA ASN A 199 -18.05 -9.06 0.54
C ASN A 199 -18.43 -7.67 1.09
N PRO A 200 -19.16 -7.60 2.22
CA PRO A 200 -19.54 -6.33 2.82
C PRO A 200 -18.33 -5.52 3.30
N ALA A 201 -18.43 -4.20 3.20
CA ALA A 201 -17.39 -3.25 3.60
C ALA A 201 -17.96 -2.19 4.57
N PRO A 202 -18.47 -2.59 5.75
CA PRO A 202 -19.21 -1.69 6.63
C PRO A 202 -18.35 -0.56 7.23
N ALA A 203 -17.04 -0.75 7.33
CA ALA A 203 -16.10 0.25 7.86
C ALA A 203 -15.51 1.16 6.78
N LEU A 204 -15.79 0.91 5.49
CA LEU A 204 -15.15 1.60 4.38
C LEU A 204 -15.70 3.02 4.24
N GLU A 205 -14.87 4.02 4.53
CA GLU A 205 -15.18 5.45 4.44
C GLU A 205 -14.71 6.07 3.12
N SER A 206 -13.63 5.55 2.54
CA SER A 206 -13.02 6.09 1.32
C SER A 206 -12.58 4.99 0.36
N LEU A 207 -13.00 5.13 -0.90
CA LEU A 207 -12.63 4.24 -2.00
C LEU A 207 -12.04 5.04 -3.17
N VAL A 208 -10.84 4.66 -3.59
CA VAL A 208 -10.18 5.18 -4.79
C VAL A 208 -9.85 4.00 -5.70
N ILE A 209 -10.34 4.02 -6.93
CA ILE A 209 -10.01 3.03 -7.95
C ILE A 209 -9.53 3.77 -9.20
N SER A 210 -8.27 3.58 -9.55
CA SER A 210 -7.68 4.12 -10.77
C SER A 210 -7.17 2.96 -11.62
N SER A 211 -7.79 2.77 -12.78
CA SER A 211 -7.31 1.82 -13.76
C SER A 211 -6.12 2.44 -14.48
N LEU A 212 -4.94 1.84 -14.27
CA LEU A 212 -3.73 2.19 -15.02
C LEU A 212 -3.82 1.54 -16.39
N THR A 213 -4.77 1.96 -17.21
CA THR A 213 -4.82 1.55 -18.60
C THR A 213 -3.49 1.94 -19.23
N LYS A 214 -2.84 1.04 -19.99
CA LYS A 214 -1.67 1.42 -20.81
C LYS A 214 -2.09 2.70 -21.50
N GLN A 215 -1.44 3.81 -21.14
CA GLN A 215 -1.75 5.11 -21.71
C GLN A 215 -1.75 4.85 -23.20
N SER A 216 -2.94 4.83 -23.81
CA SER A 216 -3.05 4.70 -25.25
C SER A 216 -2.11 5.76 -25.79
N ASP A 217 -1.33 5.36 -26.79
CA ASP A 217 -0.41 6.23 -27.49
C ASP A 217 -1.01 7.65 -27.50
N PRO A 218 -0.31 8.70 -27.00
CA PRO A 218 -0.87 10.04 -26.96
C PRO A 218 -1.43 10.53 -28.31
N PHE A 219 -1.10 9.83 -29.40
CA PHE A 219 -1.62 10.06 -30.75
C PHE A 219 -2.88 9.26 -31.14
N GLU A 220 -3.34 8.28 -30.35
CA GLU A 220 -4.61 7.59 -30.60
C GLU A 220 -5.81 8.46 -30.19
N LEU A 221 -6.41 9.12 -31.19
CA LEU A 221 -7.63 9.94 -31.07
C LEU A 221 -8.91 9.14 -30.73
N ARG A 222 -8.82 7.83 -30.47
CA ARG A 222 -10.02 7.03 -30.18
C ARG A 222 -10.53 7.33 -28.77
N PRO A 223 -11.84 7.54 -28.59
CA PRO A 223 -12.43 7.75 -27.27
C PRO A 223 -12.11 6.56 -26.37
N ARG A 224 -11.63 6.85 -25.16
CA ARG A 224 -11.31 5.83 -24.14
C ARG A 224 -12.60 5.14 -23.71
N THR A 225 -12.88 3.97 -24.26
CA THR A 225 -13.88 3.08 -23.69
C THR A 225 -13.41 2.67 -22.29
N PRO A 226 -14.26 2.78 -21.25
CA PRO A 226 -13.88 2.35 -19.91
C PRO A 226 -13.48 0.87 -19.96
N LEU A 227 -12.25 0.59 -19.54
CA LEU A 227 -11.66 -0.74 -19.71
C LEU A 227 -12.12 -1.73 -18.63
N TYR A 228 -12.71 -1.23 -17.55
CA TYR A 228 -13.19 -2.05 -16.46
C TYR A 228 -14.51 -1.55 -15.92
N ARG A 229 -15.48 -2.47 -15.79
CA ARG A 229 -16.79 -2.22 -15.19
C ARG A 229 -16.82 -2.82 -13.80
N LEU A 230 -17.15 -2.01 -12.81
CA LEU A 230 -17.36 -2.47 -11.44
C LEU A 230 -18.69 -3.22 -11.33
N PRO A 231 -18.80 -4.20 -10.42
CA PRO A 231 -20.05 -4.88 -10.17
C PRO A 231 -21.12 -3.90 -9.66
N HIS A 232 -22.38 -4.12 -10.06
CA HIS A 232 -23.52 -3.29 -9.64
C HIS A 232 -23.60 -3.15 -8.11
N SER A 233 -23.42 -4.27 -7.42
CA SER A 233 -23.48 -4.38 -5.96
C SER A 233 -22.07 -4.32 -5.35
N LEU A 234 -21.40 -3.18 -5.48
CA LEU A 234 -20.13 -2.94 -4.78
C LEU A 234 -20.28 -3.25 -3.29
N PHE A 235 -19.43 -4.16 -2.81
CA PHE A 235 -19.38 -4.69 -1.45
C PHE A 235 -20.72 -5.26 -0.97
N GLY A 236 -21.40 -5.99 -1.85
CA GLY A 236 -22.72 -6.57 -1.56
C GLY A 236 -23.79 -5.52 -1.24
N GLY A 237 -23.56 -4.26 -1.63
CA GLY A 237 -24.42 -3.12 -1.29
C GLY A 237 -24.27 -2.61 0.15
N ASN A 238 -23.36 -3.18 0.95
CA ASN A 238 -23.15 -2.78 2.34
C ASN A 238 -21.90 -1.90 2.49
N THR A 239 -22.09 -0.62 2.22
CA THR A 239 -21.09 0.45 2.32
C THR A 239 -21.65 1.64 3.12
N SER A 240 -22.31 1.38 4.25
CA SER A 240 -23.01 2.41 5.03
C SER A 240 -22.10 3.55 5.51
N ALA A 241 -20.81 3.30 5.69
CA ALA A 241 -19.81 4.29 6.07
C ALA A 241 -19.16 5.03 4.89
N LEU A 242 -19.42 4.64 3.64
CA LEU A 242 -18.71 5.22 2.49
C LEU A 242 -19.12 6.68 2.30
N ARG A 243 -18.13 7.58 2.26
CA ARG A 243 -18.30 9.03 2.12
C ARG A 243 -17.52 9.61 0.96
N LYS A 244 -16.44 8.95 0.54
CA LYS A 244 -15.53 9.44 -0.50
C LYS A 244 -15.34 8.37 -1.56
N LEU A 245 -15.64 8.72 -2.81
CA LEU A 245 -15.45 7.84 -3.97
C LEU A 245 -14.68 8.58 -5.06
N SER A 246 -13.58 8.00 -5.52
CA SER A 246 -12.84 8.46 -6.69
C SER A 246 -12.63 7.32 -7.66
N LEU A 247 -13.10 7.49 -8.89
CA LEU A 247 -12.94 6.55 -9.98
C LEU A 247 -12.13 7.24 -11.09
N ASP A 248 -11.22 6.50 -11.71
CA ASP A 248 -10.46 6.96 -12.88
C ASP A 248 -10.23 5.77 -13.81
N GLY A 249 -10.69 5.87 -15.06
CA GLY A 249 -10.63 4.78 -16.03
C GLY A 249 -11.46 3.53 -15.67
N VAL A 250 -12.47 3.69 -14.81
CA VAL A 250 -13.36 2.63 -14.35
C VAL A 250 -14.82 3.10 -14.41
N GLU A 251 -15.71 2.22 -14.87
CA GLU A 251 -17.14 2.49 -14.96
C GLU A 251 -17.88 1.86 -13.75
N LEU A 252 -18.67 2.68 -13.05
CA LEU A 252 -19.59 2.23 -12.00
C LEU A 252 -21.03 2.51 -12.44
N PRO A 253 -21.95 1.53 -12.40
CA PRO A 253 -23.35 1.77 -12.71
C PRO A 253 -23.94 2.85 -11.79
N TRP A 254 -24.63 3.85 -12.35
CA TRP A 254 -25.30 4.91 -11.59
C TRP A 254 -26.39 4.39 -10.63
N THR A 255 -26.86 3.17 -10.84
CA THR A 255 -27.81 2.46 -9.96
C THR A 255 -27.12 1.84 -8.74
N SER A 256 -25.79 1.92 -8.62
CA SER A 256 -25.05 1.29 -7.53
C SER A 256 -25.37 1.93 -6.18
N GLY A 257 -25.59 1.07 -5.17
CA GLY A 257 -25.81 1.52 -3.78
C GLY A 257 -24.62 2.27 -3.18
N ALA A 258 -23.41 2.08 -3.71
CA ALA A 258 -22.19 2.76 -3.24
C ALA A 258 -22.20 4.28 -3.48
N LEU A 259 -23.08 4.78 -4.36
CA LEU A 259 -23.25 6.21 -4.60
C LEU A 259 -24.13 6.90 -3.54
N LYS A 260 -24.79 6.12 -2.67
CA LYS A 260 -25.62 6.67 -1.58
C LYS A 260 -24.72 7.24 -0.48
N ASN A 261 -25.10 8.39 0.07
CA ASN A 261 -24.43 9.05 1.20
C ASN A 261 -22.99 9.54 0.92
N LEU A 262 -22.59 9.71 -0.34
CA LEU A 262 -21.30 10.29 -0.67
C LEU A 262 -21.27 11.80 -0.34
N THR A 263 -20.17 12.22 0.28
CA THR A 263 -19.81 13.64 0.52
C THR A 263 -18.83 14.16 -0.53
N SER A 264 -18.11 13.25 -1.19
CA SER A 264 -17.15 13.57 -2.25
C SER A 264 -17.22 12.50 -3.32
N LEU A 265 -17.41 12.91 -4.57
CA LEU A 265 -17.41 12.07 -5.75
C LEU A 265 -16.47 12.65 -6.81
N ARG A 266 -15.60 11.81 -7.36
CA ARG A 266 -14.72 12.13 -8.49
C ARG A 266 -14.78 10.98 -9.50
N ILE A 267 -15.00 11.31 -10.78
CA ILE A 267 -15.08 10.40 -11.92
C ILE A 267 -14.29 11.03 -13.07
#